data_AF-A0A957PZX3-F1
#
_entry.id   AF-A0A957PZX3-F1
#
_cell.length_a   1.000
_cell.length_b   1.000
_cell.length_c   1.000
_cell.angle_alpha   90.00
_cell.angle_beta   90.00
_cell.angle_gamma   90.00
#
_symmetry.space_group_name_H-M   'P 1'
#
loop_
_entity.id
_entity.type
_entity.pdbx_description
1 polymer ?
#
loop_
_entity_poly.entity_id
_entity_poly.type
_entity_poly.pdbx_seq_one_letter_code
_entity_poly.pdbx_strand_id
1 'polypeptide(L)'
;MAVTEIESKKSQASRPQGTNPTLGRSLLGYGSAFLLWSLLFWIAGFWQTYWWLGLTGIFVLVTMAANRVGRVVPLRHRRRYEQLLALGFPLLLLIAWEWLVRGGILNARWFPPPTRIAVALYDLTVSYDQFNETSLLGRPWLIPTRLLTEGWPGVAALFAESHVFATLSRV
;
A
#
# COMPACT_ATOMS: atom_id res chain seq x y z
N MET A 1 -18.37 40.05 38.31
CA MET A 1 -17.41 38.95 38.60
C MET A 1 -17.52 37.75 37.68
N ALA A 2 -18.70 37.38 37.14
CA ALA A 2 -18.84 36.23 36.24
C ALA A 2 -18.35 36.46 34.78
N VAL A 3 -18.27 37.72 34.32
CA VAL A 3 -17.89 38.05 32.92
C VAL A 3 -16.38 37.84 32.68
N THR A 4 -15.55 38.13 33.69
CA THR A 4 -14.08 37.98 33.64
C THR A 4 -13.63 36.51 33.56
N GLU A 5 -14.44 35.57 34.06
CA GLU A 5 -14.12 34.14 34.03
C GLU A 5 -14.40 33.51 32.67
N ILE A 6 -15.42 34.01 31.96
CA ILE A 6 -15.78 33.54 30.61
C ILE A 6 -14.75 33.99 29.57
N GLU A 7 -14.20 35.21 29.69
CA GLU A 7 -13.11 35.67 28.82
C GLU A 7 -11.79 34.92 29.04
N SER A 8 -11.49 34.54 30.29
CA SER A 8 -10.33 33.72 30.62
C SER A 8 -10.39 32.34 29.94
N LYS A 9 -11.56 31.67 29.98
CA LYS A 9 -11.77 30.40 29.27
C LYS A 9 -11.71 30.54 27.75
N LYS A 10 -12.20 31.66 27.20
CA LYS A 10 -12.22 31.90 25.75
C LYS A 10 -10.81 32.21 25.19
N SER A 11 -9.95 32.87 25.96
CA SER A 11 -8.53 33.10 25.62
C SER A 11 -7.65 31.86 25.75
N GLN A 12 -8.05 30.86 26.55
CA GLN A 12 -7.35 29.59 26.63
C GLN A 12 -7.67 28.63 25.48
N ALA A 13 -8.81 28.80 24.81
CA ALA A 13 -9.28 27.94 23.72
C ALA A 13 -8.62 28.23 22.35
N SER A 14 -7.78 29.27 22.26
CA SER A 14 -7.18 29.76 21.01
C SER A 14 -5.65 29.84 21.07
N ARG A 15 -4.99 29.03 21.90
CA ARG A 15 -3.54 28.80 21.74
C ARG A 15 -3.32 27.78 20.63
N PRO A 16 -2.71 28.15 19.48
CA PRO A 16 -2.26 27.15 18.52
C PRO A 16 -1.31 26.21 19.25
N GLN A 17 -1.62 24.91 19.25
CA GLN A 17 -0.73 23.88 19.77
C GLN A 17 0.57 23.97 18.98
N GLY A 18 1.58 24.62 19.57
CA GLY A 18 2.91 24.72 19.02
C GLY A 18 3.41 23.33 18.68
N THR A 19 3.93 23.19 17.46
CA THR A 19 4.64 22.01 16.96
C THR A 19 5.61 21.52 18.02
N ASN A 20 5.29 20.40 18.67
CA ASN A 20 6.01 19.87 19.81
C ASN A 20 7.43 19.43 19.35
N PRO A 21 8.51 20.14 19.69
CA PRO A 21 9.85 19.88 19.14
C PRO A 21 10.44 18.52 19.56
N THR A 22 9.84 17.90 20.58
CA THR A 22 10.19 16.57 21.10
C THR A 22 9.82 15.44 20.13
N LEU A 23 8.78 15.63 19.32
CA LEU A 23 8.29 14.65 18.36
C LEU A 23 9.27 14.47 17.21
N GLY A 24 9.77 15.59 16.66
CA GLY A 24 10.76 15.60 15.59
C GLY A 24 12.06 14.93 16.02
N ARG A 25 12.58 15.24 17.22
CA ARG A 25 13.77 14.58 17.77
C ARG A 25 13.58 13.07 17.97
N SER A 26 12.39 12.65 18.42
CA SER A 26 12.09 11.23 18.62
C SER A 26 12.00 10.49 17.28
N LEU A 27 11.39 11.09 16.25
CA LEU A 27 11.31 10.51 14.91
C LEU A 27 12.68 10.41 14.24
N LEU A 28 13.52 11.43 14.41
CA LEU A 28 14.93 11.37 13.99
C LEU A 28 15.68 10.26 14.71
N GLY A 29 15.38 10.01 15.99
CA GLY A 29 15.90 8.87 16.75
C GLY A 29 15.49 7.51 16.16
N TYR A 30 14.22 7.32 15.84
CA TYR A 30 13.76 6.07 15.20
C TYR A 30 14.30 5.91 13.78
N GLY A 31 14.38 7.00 13.01
CA GLY A 31 14.96 6.98 11.66
C GLY A 31 16.45 6.63 11.69
N SER A 32 17.21 7.23 12.61
CA SER A 32 18.63 6.88 12.80
C SER A 32 18.80 5.44 13.30
N ALA A 33 17.98 4.97 14.24
CA ALA A 33 17.99 3.57 14.67
C ALA A 33 17.69 2.59 13.52
N PHE A 34 16.71 2.92 12.66
CA PHE A 34 16.40 2.14 11.47
C PHE A 34 17.58 2.08 10.49
N LEU A 35 18.23 3.21 10.23
CA LEU A 35 19.40 3.28 9.35
C LEU A 35 20.58 2.51 9.94
N LEU A 36 20.86 2.66 11.23
CA LEU A 36 21.93 1.95 11.92
C LEU A 36 21.70 0.43 11.92
N TRP A 37 20.48 -0.02 12.23
CA TRP A 37 20.11 -1.43 12.18
C TRP A 37 20.31 -2.00 10.77
N SER A 38 19.83 -1.28 9.75
CA SER A 38 19.96 -1.68 8.35
C SER A 38 21.43 -1.74 7.91
N LEU A 39 22.23 -0.74 8.30
CA LEU A 39 23.64 -0.64 7.97
C LEU A 39 24.45 -1.76 8.65
N LEU A 40 24.19 -2.05 9.93
CA LEU A 40 24.84 -3.13 10.67
C LEU A 40 24.56 -4.48 10.02
N PHE A 41 23.30 -4.76 9.67
CA PHE A 41 22.93 -5.99 8.97
C PHE A 41 23.56 -6.09 7.58
N TRP A 42 23.69 -4.96 6.88
CA TRP A 42 24.31 -4.91 5.57
C TRP A 42 25.82 -5.15 5.63
N ILE A 43 26.54 -4.46 6.51
CA ILE A 43 27.99 -4.62 6.71
C ILE A 43 28.33 -6.03 7.18
N ALA A 44 27.54 -6.59 8.09
CA ALA A 44 27.80 -7.91 8.63
C ALA A 44 27.42 -9.05 7.66
N GLY A 45 26.85 -8.75 6.49
CA GLY A 45 26.47 -9.74 5.48
C GLY A 45 25.35 -10.70 5.91
N PHE A 46 24.71 -10.45 7.06
CA PHE A 46 23.72 -11.36 7.65
C PHE A 46 22.38 -11.37 6.91
N TRP A 47 22.19 -10.54 5.89
CA TRP A 47 20.97 -10.51 5.10
C TRP A 47 20.66 -11.82 4.39
N GLN A 48 21.63 -12.62 3.97
CA GLN A 48 21.30 -13.90 3.31
C GLN A 48 20.79 -14.95 4.31
N THR A 49 21.41 -15.07 5.48
CA THR A 49 21.09 -16.11 6.46
C THR A 49 19.98 -15.70 7.43
N TYR A 50 19.96 -14.42 7.84
CA TYR A 50 19.11 -13.89 8.91
C TYR A 50 18.19 -12.76 8.43
N TRP A 51 17.79 -12.77 7.15
CA TRP A 51 16.88 -11.76 6.60
C TRP A 51 15.61 -11.56 7.44
N TRP A 52 15.08 -12.64 8.03
CA TRP A 52 13.88 -12.61 8.87
C TRP A 52 14.10 -11.76 10.14
N LEU A 53 15.29 -11.79 10.76
CA LEU A 53 15.64 -10.91 11.88
C LEU A 53 15.79 -9.46 11.45
N GLY A 54 16.42 -9.24 10.29
CA GLY A 54 16.52 -7.90 9.70
C GLY A 54 15.14 -7.28 9.48
N LEU A 55 14.24 -8.04 8.84
CA LEU A 55 12.88 -7.60 8.53
C LEU A 55 12.02 -7.39 9.77
N THR A 56 12.06 -8.31 10.73
CA THR A 56 11.30 -8.17 11.98
C THR A 56 11.77 -6.96 12.79
N GLY A 57 13.09 -6.73 12.88
CA GLY A 57 13.64 -5.53 13.52
C GLY A 57 13.16 -4.24 12.85
N ILE A 58 13.20 -4.18 11.52
CA ILE A 58 12.67 -3.05 10.73
C ILE A 58 11.17 -2.85 11.01
N PHE A 59 10.38 -3.93 10.97
CA PHE A 59 8.95 -3.87 11.20
C PHE A 59 8.62 -3.35 12.61
N VAL A 60 9.33 -3.81 13.63
CA VAL A 60 9.17 -3.32 15.01
C VAL A 60 9.52 -1.84 15.10
N LEU A 61 10.63 -1.39 14.49
CA LEU A 61 11.00 0.03 14.48
C LEU A 61 9.96 0.92 13.80
N VAL A 62 9.46 0.49 12.63
CA VAL A 62 8.41 1.21 11.88
C VAL A 62 7.10 1.26 12.68
N THR A 63 6.68 0.14 13.28
CA THR A 63 5.45 0.10 14.10
C THR A 63 5.58 0.90 15.39
N MET A 64 6.74 0.90 16.04
CA MET A 64 6.99 1.76 17.21
C MET A 64 6.96 3.24 16.84
N ALA A 65 7.60 3.62 15.73
CA ALA A 65 7.56 4.99 15.21
C ALA A 65 6.12 5.39 14.88
N ALA A 66 5.37 4.54 14.17
CA ALA A 66 3.96 4.75 13.86
C ALA A 66 3.14 4.93 15.15
N ASN A 67 3.20 3.97 16.08
CA ASN A 67 2.46 4.06 17.34
C ASN A 67 2.81 5.33 18.15
N ARG A 68 4.05 5.82 18.07
CA ARG A 68 4.44 7.09 18.68
C ARG A 68 3.78 8.28 17.98
N VAL A 69 3.78 8.33 16.65
CA VAL A 69 3.10 9.37 15.86
C VAL A 69 1.61 9.37 16.15
N GLY A 70 0.96 8.21 16.12
CA GLY A 70 -0.48 8.07 16.36
C GLY A 70 -0.95 8.65 17.70
N ARG A 71 -0.10 8.63 18.74
CA ARG A 71 -0.41 9.25 20.05
C ARG A 71 -0.43 10.77 20.04
N VAL A 72 0.16 11.40 19.03
CA VAL A 72 0.28 12.86 18.93
C VAL A 72 -0.54 13.43 17.77
N VAL A 73 -1.10 12.58 16.91
CA VAL A 73 -1.97 13.01 15.81
C VAL A 73 -3.26 13.63 16.37
N PRO A 74 -3.60 14.87 15.99
CA PRO A 74 -4.84 15.51 16.41
C PRO A 74 -6.07 14.74 15.91
N LEU A 75 -7.16 14.76 16.69
CA LEU A 75 -8.42 14.06 16.37
C LEU A 75 -8.95 14.34 14.95
N ARG A 76 -8.73 15.56 14.43
CA ARG A 76 -9.12 15.96 13.06
C ARG A 76 -8.40 15.18 11.95
N HIS A 77 -7.16 14.74 12.17
CA HIS A 77 -6.34 14.04 11.17
C HIS A 77 -6.27 12.53 11.42
N ARG A 78 -6.85 12.05 12.53
CA ARG A 78 -6.81 10.65 12.94
C ARG A 78 -7.35 9.70 11.87
N ARG A 79 -8.47 10.03 11.22
CA ARG A 79 -9.03 9.21 10.13
C ARG A 79 -8.08 9.03 8.95
N ARG A 80 -7.42 10.11 8.51
CA ARG A 80 -6.43 10.04 7.42
C ARG A 80 -5.19 9.25 7.84
N TYR A 81 -4.77 9.42 9.09
CA TYR A 81 -3.64 8.68 9.65
C TYR A 81 -3.93 7.18 9.74
N GLU A 82 -5.11 6.78 10.20
CA GLU A 82 -5.54 5.38 10.25
C GLU A 82 -5.65 4.78 8.84
N GLN A 83 -6.18 5.53 7.86
CA GLN A 83 -6.19 5.12 6.45
C GLN A 83 -4.78 4.95 5.87
N LEU A 84 -3.87 5.87 6.18
CA LEU A 84 -2.47 5.77 5.77
C LEU A 84 -1.78 4.56 6.39
N LEU A 85 -2.08 4.19 7.63
CA LEU A 85 -1.55 2.95 8.23
C LEU A 85 -2.17 1.71 7.56
N ALA A 86 -3.49 1.72 7.35
CA ALA A 86 -4.22 0.60 6.76
C ALA A 86 -3.73 0.28 5.34
N LEU A 87 -3.37 1.29 4.54
CA LEU A 87 -2.78 1.12 3.21
C LEU A 87 -1.25 1.03 3.24
N GLY A 88 -0.61 1.75 4.14
CA GLY A 88 0.84 1.86 4.23
C GLY A 88 1.50 0.57 4.68
N PHE A 89 0.95 -0.14 5.66
CA PHE A 89 1.51 -1.43 6.09
C PHE A 89 1.52 -2.49 4.99
N PRO A 90 0.40 -2.79 4.30
CA PRO A 90 0.44 -3.75 3.20
C PRO A 90 1.32 -3.27 2.05
N LEU A 91 1.37 -1.96 1.76
CA LEU A 91 2.28 -1.42 0.74
C LEU A 91 3.76 -1.63 1.11
N LEU A 92 4.15 -1.34 2.36
CA LEU A 92 5.50 -1.59 2.86
C LEU A 92 5.86 -3.08 2.80
N LEU A 93 4.90 -3.96 3.08
CA LEU A 93 5.09 -5.40 2.96
C LEU A 93 5.35 -5.82 1.51
N LEU A 94 4.60 -5.27 0.54
CA LEU A 94 4.83 -5.52 -0.89
C LEU A 94 6.22 -5.03 -1.33
N ILE A 95 6.64 -3.85 -0.88
CA ILE A 95 7.96 -3.30 -1.20
C ILE A 95 9.07 -4.18 -0.62
N ALA A 96 8.94 -4.57 0.65
CA ALA A 96 9.88 -5.49 1.29
C ALA A 96 9.97 -6.80 0.51
N TRP A 97 8.82 -7.39 0.16
CA TRP A 97 8.77 -8.63 -0.60
C TRP A 97 9.47 -8.50 -1.98
N GLU A 98 9.18 -7.44 -2.74
CA GLU A 98 9.84 -7.15 -4.01
C GLU A 98 11.37 -7.10 -3.86
N TRP A 99 11.86 -6.43 -2.80
CA TRP A 99 13.30 -6.32 -2.52
C TRP A 99 13.93 -7.66 -2.15
N LEU A 100 13.26 -8.47 -1.33
CA LEU A 100 13.77 -9.79 -0.95
C LEU A 100 13.92 -10.71 -2.16
N VAL A 101 12.96 -10.68 -3.08
CA VAL A 101 13.01 -11.50 -4.29
C VAL A 101 14.09 -10.98 -5.25
N ARG A 102 14.14 -9.67 -5.50
CA ARG A 102 15.16 -9.07 -6.38
C ARG A 102 16.58 -9.20 -5.83
N GLY A 103 16.74 -9.17 -4.51
CA GLY A 103 18.01 -9.40 -3.83
C GLY A 103 18.46 -10.87 -3.80
N GLY A 104 17.68 -11.79 -4.39
CA GLY A 104 18.00 -13.22 -4.43
C GLY A 104 17.86 -13.95 -3.09
N ILE A 105 17.29 -13.30 -2.07
CA ILE A 105 17.04 -13.90 -0.75
C ILE A 105 15.87 -14.88 -0.86
N LEU A 106 14.81 -14.50 -1.58
CA LEU A 106 13.68 -15.37 -1.88
C LEU A 106 13.77 -15.89 -3.32
N ASN A 107 13.39 -17.15 -3.51
CA ASN A 107 13.39 -17.76 -4.82
C ASN A 107 12.24 -17.22 -5.68
N ALA A 108 12.57 -16.45 -6.71
CA ALA A 108 11.62 -15.82 -7.62
C ALA A 108 10.69 -16.80 -8.39
N ARG A 109 11.06 -18.09 -8.47
CA ARG A 109 10.20 -19.12 -9.10
C ARG A 109 9.01 -19.48 -8.22
N TRP A 110 9.19 -19.44 -6.90
CA TRP A 110 8.16 -19.79 -5.92
C TRP A 110 7.41 -18.55 -5.44
N PHE A 111 8.14 -17.44 -5.30
CA PHE A 111 7.61 -16.16 -4.86
C PHE A 111 7.95 -15.09 -5.90
N PRO A 112 7.16 -14.96 -6.98
CA PRO A 112 7.41 -13.96 -8.00
C PRO A 112 7.31 -12.54 -7.39
N PRO A 113 8.10 -11.57 -7.88
CA PRO A 113 7.99 -10.20 -7.41
C PRO A 113 6.57 -9.65 -7.63
N PRO A 114 5.97 -8.95 -6.65
CA PRO A 114 4.60 -8.44 -6.76
C PRO A 114 4.41 -7.54 -7.99
N THR A 115 5.44 -6.82 -8.42
CA THR A 115 5.38 -6.01 -9.67
C THR A 115 5.14 -6.89 -10.89
N ARG A 116 5.76 -8.08 -10.96
CA ARG A 116 5.55 -9.03 -12.07
C ARG A 116 4.15 -9.62 -12.03
N ILE A 117 3.62 -9.87 -10.83
CA ILE A 117 2.22 -10.31 -10.66
C ILE A 117 1.27 -9.25 -11.19
N ALA A 118 1.50 -7.97 -10.85
CA ALA A 118 0.67 -6.87 -11.32
C ALA A 118 0.70 -6.71 -12.85
N VAL A 119 1.89 -6.81 -13.47
CA VAL A 119 2.03 -6.80 -14.94
C VAL A 119 1.29 -7.97 -15.57
N ALA A 120 1.47 -9.19 -15.06
CA ALA A 120 0.78 -10.36 -15.58
C ALA A 120 -0.75 -10.22 -15.45
N LEU A 121 -1.24 -9.68 -14.32
CA LEU A 121 -2.67 -9.43 -14.12
C LEU A 121 -3.20 -8.37 -15.09
N TYR A 122 -2.41 -7.32 -15.34
CA TYR A 122 -2.75 -6.27 -16.31
C TYR A 122 -2.82 -6.86 -17.73
N ASP A 123 -1.81 -7.61 -18.14
CA ASP A 123 -1.75 -8.25 -19.46
C ASP A 123 -2.95 -9.20 -19.64
N LEU A 124 -3.25 -10.03 -18.64
CA LEU A 124 -4.39 -10.95 -18.66
C LEU A 124 -5.75 -10.23 -18.71
N THR A 125 -5.83 -9.04 -18.11
CA THR A 125 -7.05 -8.24 -18.07
C THR A 125 -7.25 -7.43 -19.34
N VAL A 126 -6.18 -6.83 -19.87
CA VAL A 126 -6.22 -5.82 -20.94
C VAL A 126 -5.92 -6.42 -22.32
N SER A 127 -4.99 -7.37 -22.41
CA SER A 127 -4.64 -7.98 -23.68
C SER A 127 -5.66 -9.05 -24.05
N TYR A 128 -6.03 -9.03 -25.31
CA TYR A 128 -6.75 -10.12 -25.94
C TYR A 128 -5.73 -11.17 -26.37
N ASP A 129 -5.90 -12.41 -25.91
CA ASP A 129 -5.06 -13.49 -26.40
C ASP A 129 -5.56 -13.92 -27.78
N GLN A 130 -4.78 -13.60 -28.82
CA GLN A 130 -5.10 -13.95 -30.21
C GLN A 130 -5.18 -15.46 -30.46
N PHE A 131 -4.54 -16.29 -29.62
CA PHE A 131 -4.56 -17.74 -29.79
C PHE A 131 -5.77 -18.39 -29.15
N ASN A 132 -6.20 -17.87 -28.00
CA ASN A 132 -7.33 -18.40 -27.25
C ASN A 132 -8.63 -17.62 -27.51
N GLU A 133 -8.58 -16.58 -28.35
CA GLU A 133 -9.67 -15.66 -28.68
C GLU A 133 -10.44 -15.12 -27.45
N THR A 134 -9.77 -15.07 -26.30
CA THR A 134 -10.38 -14.77 -25.01
C THR A 134 -9.58 -13.71 -24.26
N SER A 135 -10.29 -12.97 -23.41
CA SER A 135 -9.74 -12.03 -22.45
C SER A 135 -10.30 -12.39 -21.07
N LEU A 136 -9.60 -12.08 -19.98
CA LEU A 136 -10.08 -12.45 -18.65
C LEU A 136 -11.44 -11.81 -18.33
N LEU A 137 -11.63 -10.53 -18.69
CA LEU A 137 -12.85 -9.77 -18.41
C LEU A 137 -13.70 -9.43 -19.64
N GLY A 138 -13.29 -9.80 -20.86
CA GLY A 138 -14.06 -9.48 -22.06
C GLY A 138 -14.04 -7.99 -22.42
N ARG A 139 -12.83 -7.43 -22.51
CA ARG A 139 -12.53 -6.06 -22.98
C ARG A 139 -13.58 -4.98 -22.65
N PRO A 140 -13.95 -4.78 -21.37
CA PRO A 140 -15.05 -3.89 -20.98
C PRO A 140 -14.82 -2.42 -21.38
N TRP A 141 -13.58 -1.99 -21.58
CA TRP A 141 -13.26 -0.65 -22.07
C TRP A 141 -13.68 -0.40 -23.52
N LEU A 142 -13.99 -1.44 -24.31
CA LEU A 142 -14.52 -1.32 -25.67
C LEU A 142 -16.05 -1.21 -25.73
N ILE A 143 -16.74 -1.36 -24.60
CA ILE A 143 -18.21 -1.29 -24.52
C ILE A 143 -18.75 0.02 -25.12
N PRO A 144 -18.22 1.22 -24.78
CA PRO A 144 -18.75 2.47 -25.34
C PRO A 144 -18.67 2.50 -26.87
N THR A 145 -17.57 2.02 -27.45
CA THR A 145 -17.36 2.02 -28.91
C THR A 145 -18.24 0.98 -29.59
N ARG A 146 -18.26 -0.27 -29.10
CA ARG A 146 -19.08 -1.36 -29.67
C ARG A 146 -20.58 -1.07 -29.57
N LEU A 147 -21.02 -0.45 -28.48
CA LEU A 147 -22.41 -0.04 -28.32
C LEU A 147 -22.83 1.00 -29.37
N LEU A 148 -21.92 1.92 -29.74
CA LEU A 148 -22.19 2.94 -30.75
C LEU A 148 -22.15 2.39 -32.20
N THR A 149 -21.31 1.39 -32.47
CA THR A 149 -21.13 0.84 -33.84
C THR A 149 -22.03 -0.36 -34.13
N GLU A 150 -22.19 -1.27 -33.17
CA GLU A 150 -22.84 -2.58 -33.32
C GLU A 150 -24.06 -2.75 -32.39
N GLY A 151 -24.29 -1.79 -31.48
CA GLY A 151 -25.38 -1.87 -30.50
C GLY A 151 -25.15 -2.93 -29.42
N TRP A 152 -26.24 -3.35 -28.78
CA TRP A 152 -26.23 -4.40 -27.75
C TRP A 152 -25.63 -5.74 -28.21
N PRO A 153 -25.79 -6.20 -29.47
CA PRO A 153 -25.12 -7.41 -29.96
C PRO A 153 -23.58 -7.34 -29.84
N GLY A 154 -22.98 -6.18 -30.16
CA GLY A 154 -21.53 -5.99 -30.02
C GLY A 154 -21.05 -6.02 -28.57
N VAL A 155 -21.89 -5.54 -27.64
CA VAL A 155 -21.63 -5.64 -26.20
C VAL A 155 -21.72 -7.09 -25.71
N ALA A 156 -22.72 -7.85 -26.17
CA ALA A 156 -22.85 -9.27 -25.83
C ALA A 156 -21.66 -10.10 -26.34
N ALA A 157 -21.13 -9.78 -27.52
CA ALA A 157 -19.91 -10.40 -28.05
C ALA A 157 -18.69 -10.16 -27.12
N LEU A 158 -18.52 -8.95 -26.59
CA LEU A 158 -17.45 -8.66 -25.62
C LEU A 158 -17.57 -9.50 -24.34
N PHE A 159 -18.79 -9.70 -23.83
CA PHE A 159 -19.00 -10.60 -22.68
C PHE A 159 -18.75 -12.07 -23.01
N ALA A 160 -19.04 -12.51 -24.24
CA ALA A 160 -18.73 -13.86 -24.69
C ALA A 160 -17.21 -14.12 -24.80
N GLU A 161 -16.41 -13.08 -25.07
CA GLU A 161 -14.94 -13.15 -25.03
C GLU A 161 -14.36 -13.26 -23.60
N SER A 162 -15.18 -13.05 -22.56
CA SER A 162 -14.75 -13.09 -21.16
C SER A 162 -14.64 -14.52 -20.63
N HIS A 163 -13.41 -14.95 -20.32
CA HIS A 163 -13.17 -16.28 -19.76
C HIS A 163 -13.80 -16.45 -18.37
N VAL A 164 -13.78 -15.40 -17.54
CA VAL A 164 -14.42 -15.42 -16.21
C VAL A 164 -15.93 -15.54 -16.33
N PHE A 165 -16.55 -14.80 -17.26
CA PHE A 165 -17.99 -14.87 -17.46
C PHE A 165 -18.42 -16.22 -18.02
N ALA A 166 -17.68 -16.77 -18.98
CA ALA A 166 -17.93 -18.10 -19.51
C ALA A 166 -17.88 -19.17 -18.40
N THR A 167 -16.90 -19.08 -17.50
CA THR A 167 -16.77 -20.00 -16.37
C THR A 167 -17.92 -19.83 -15.37
N LEU A 168 -18.25 -18.59 -15.00
CA LEU A 168 -19.35 -18.30 -14.06
C LEU A 168 -20.72 -18.68 -14.63
N SER A 169 -20.95 -18.53 -15.93
CA SER A 169 -22.21 -18.90 -16.58
C SER A 169 -22.44 -20.41 -16.65
N ARG A 170 -21.38 -21.20 -16.45
CA ARG A 170 -21.42 -22.66 -16.52
C ARG A 170 -21.75 -23.31 -15.17
N VAL A 171 -21.59 -22.58 -14.06
CA VAL A 171 -21.86 -23.03 -12.68
C VAL A 171 -23.22 -22.53 -12.23
#